data_AF-A0A1G4JLE4-F1
#
_entry.id   AF-A0A1G4JLE4-F1
#
_cell.length_a   1.000
_cell.length_b   1.000
_cell.length_c   1.000
_cell.angle_alpha   90.00
_cell.angle_beta   90.00
_cell.angle_gamma   90.00
#
_symmetry.space_group_name_H-M   'P 1'
#
loop_
_entity.id
_entity.type
_entity.pdbx_description
1 polymer ?
#
loop_
_entity_poly.entity_id
_entity_poly.type
_entity_poly.pdbx_seq_one_letter_code
_entity_poly.pdbx_strand_id
1 'polypeptide(L)'
;MVVLNPNNWHWVDKNTLPWTESYLQNLPASLPSVVASNGAHTVRIVKLDSVTGDSHVSQRKGKVICYFDLNVQFVSQVVETESETLVCEGKILVPELVHDETDFEIRPEGFGEHYVLVKEQLLPDLRAALCKYQVDLIEQHSRDVQQS
;
A
#
# COMPACT_ATOMS: atom_id res chain seq x y z
N MET A 1 27.17 -20.61 -5.01
CA MET A 1 27.83 -20.94 -3.74
C MET A 1 26.87 -20.47 -2.65
N VAL A 2 26.10 -21.37 -2.04
CA VAL A 2 25.16 -21.01 -0.96
C VAL A 2 26.01 -20.69 0.26
N VAL A 3 25.93 -19.44 0.73
CA VAL A 3 26.49 -19.07 2.03
C VAL A 3 25.57 -19.72 3.04
N LEU A 4 26.06 -20.69 3.81
CA LEU A 4 25.28 -21.31 4.87
C LEU A 4 25.27 -20.34 6.05
N ASN A 5 24.10 -20.01 6.62
CA ASN A 5 23.99 -19.28 7.89
C ASN A 5 23.74 -20.25 9.07
N PRO A 6 24.74 -21.03 9.51
CA PRO A 6 24.55 -22.00 10.59
C PRO A 6 24.06 -21.31 11.86
N ASN A 7 23.00 -21.87 12.44
CA ASN A 7 22.30 -21.35 13.62
C ASN A 7 21.68 -19.95 13.47
N ASN A 8 21.62 -19.40 12.26
CA ASN A 8 20.97 -18.11 11.99
C ASN A 8 21.58 -16.93 12.77
N TRP A 9 22.91 -16.96 12.93
CA TRP A 9 23.68 -15.99 13.71
C TRP A 9 24.18 -14.80 12.90
N HIS A 10 24.28 -14.94 11.57
CA HIS A 10 24.56 -13.82 10.68
C HIS A 10 23.26 -13.11 10.33
N TRP A 11 23.29 -11.78 10.32
CA TRP A 11 22.16 -10.98 9.85
C TRP A 11 21.99 -11.17 8.35
N VAL A 12 20.79 -11.60 7.95
CA VAL A 12 20.36 -11.59 6.55
C VAL A 12 19.38 -10.43 6.43
N ASP A 13 19.72 -9.43 5.63
CA ASP A 13 18.85 -8.30 5.32
C ASP A 13 18.58 -8.29 3.82
N LYS A 14 17.30 -8.17 3.46
CA LYS A 14 16.85 -8.13 2.07
C LYS A 14 16.08 -6.84 1.85
N ASN A 15 16.58 -6.02 0.91
CA ASN A 15 15.82 -4.89 0.39
C ASN A 15 14.60 -5.41 -0.39
N THR A 16 13.41 -5.03 0.07
CA THR A 16 12.11 -5.40 -0.48
C THR A 16 11.39 -4.22 -1.14
N LEU A 17 12.04 -3.05 -1.26
CA LEU A 17 11.48 -1.88 -1.94
C LEU A 17 11.04 -2.16 -3.39
N PRO A 18 11.79 -2.91 -4.23
CA PRO A 18 11.34 -3.22 -5.59
C PRO A 18 10.06 -4.08 -5.62
N TRP A 19 9.91 -4.99 -4.65
CA TRP A 19 8.70 -5.78 -4.51
C TRP A 19 7.54 -4.92 -4.00
N THR A 20 7.82 -4.04 -3.04
CA THR A 20 6.87 -3.08 -2.47
C THR A 20 6.27 -2.19 -3.55
N GLU A 21 7.11 -1.65 -4.44
CA GLU A 21 6.67 -0.85 -5.58
C GLU A 21 5.74 -1.65 -6.50
N SER A 22 6.12 -2.88 -6.85
CA SER A 22 5.29 -3.76 -7.66
C SER A 22 3.96 -4.12 -6.97
N TYR A 23 3.98 -4.36 -5.67
CA TYR A 23 2.79 -4.65 -4.87
C TYR A 23 1.81 -3.46 -4.88
N LEU A 24 2.31 -2.26 -4.58
CA LEU A 24 1.50 -1.05 -4.52
C LEU A 24 1.00 -0.60 -5.91
N GLN A 25 1.74 -0.88 -6.98
CA GLN A 25 1.28 -0.66 -8.36
C GLN A 25 0.06 -1.54 -8.70
N ASN A 26 -0.05 -2.74 -8.14
CA ASN A 26 -1.16 -3.67 -8.39
C ASN A 26 -2.33 -3.48 -7.40
N LEU A 27 -2.11 -2.79 -6.28
CA LEU A 27 -3.13 -2.53 -5.26
C LEU A 27 -4.42 -1.88 -5.79
N PRO A 28 -4.38 -0.91 -6.73
CA PRO A 28 -5.61 -0.32 -7.27
C PRO A 28 -6.51 -1.32 -7.99
N ALA A 29 -5.94 -2.38 -8.58
CA ALA A 29 -6.70 -3.41 -9.29
C ALA A 29 -7.43 -4.39 -8.34
N SER A 30 -6.98 -4.49 -7.08
CA SER A 30 -7.62 -5.35 -6.07
C SER A 30 -8.65 -4.61 -5.22
N LEU A 31 -8.68 -3.27 -5.29
CA LEU A 31 -9.64 -2.43 -4.58
C LEU A 31 -10.92 -2.25 -5.41
N PRO A 32 -12.10 -2.45 -4.81
CA PRO A 32 -13.36 -2.17 -5.49
C PRO A 32 -13.52 -0.67 -5.73
N SER A 33 -14.17 -0.31 -6.83
CA SER A 33 -14.65 1.06 -7.04
C SER A 33 -15.81 1.34 -6.08
N VAL A 34 -15.79 2.52 -5.48
CA VAL A 34 -16.75 2.91 -4.45
C VAL A 34 -17.81 3.81 -5.06
N VAL A 35 -19.08 3.43 -4.96
CA VAL A 35 -20.20 4.21 -5.49
C VAL A 35 -20.78 5.07 -4.38
N ALA A 36 -20.92 6.37 -4.65
CA ALA A 36 -21.52 7.32 -3.74
C ALA A 36 -22.93 6.89 -3.32
N SER A 37 -23.35 7.25 -2.11
CA SER A 37 -24.65 6.85 -1.56
C SER A 37 -25.84 7.33 -2.38
N ASN A 38 -25.66 8.40 -3.16
CA ASN A 38 -26.67 8.94 -4.09
C ASN A 38 -26.65 8.27 -5.48
N GLY A 39 -25.73 7.35 -5.74
CA GLY A 39 -25.58 6.62 -7.01
C GLY A 39 -25.06 7.45 -8.19
N ALA A 40 -24.73 8.73 -7.98
CA ALA A 40 -24.36 9.64 -9.07
C ALA A 40 -22.87 9.59 -9.42
N HIS A 41 -22.01 9.28 -8.44
CA HIS A 41 -20.57 9.31 -8.61
C HIS A 41 -19.91 8.02 -8.15
N THR A 42 -18.89 7.60 -8.89
CA THR A 42 -18.03 6.46 -8.55
C THR A 42 -16.62 6.98 -8.33
N VAL A 43 -16.02 6.60 -7.21
CA VAL A 43 -14.62 6.91 -6.87
C VAL A 43 -13.79 5.65 -7.03
N ARG A 44 -12.63 5.77 -7.68
CA ARG A 44 -11.66 4.68 -7.79
C ARG A 44 -10.23 5.19 -7.74
N ILE A 45 -9.35 4.38 -7.16
CA ILE A 45 -7.90 4.58 -7.28
C ILE A 45 -7.50 4.09 -8.67
N VAL A 46 -6.73 4.89 -9.39
CA VAL A 46 -6.35 4.63 -10.78
C VAL A 46 -4.97 3.98 -10.85
N LYS A 47 -4.00 4.55 -10.14
CA LYS A 47 -2.61 4.10 -10.19
C LYS A 47 -1.83 4.58 -8.97
N LEU A 48 -0.69 3.93 -8.74
CA LEU A 48 0.39 4.46 -7.92
C LEU A 48 1.06 5.62 -8.68
N ASP A 49 1.26 6.76 -8.01
CA ASP A 49 2.01 7.91 -8.54
C ASP A 49 3.48 7.80 -8.15
N SER A 50 3.75 7.56 -6.86
CA SER A 50 5.11 7.35 -6.35
C SER A 50 5.10 6.54 -5.06
N VAL A 51 6.18 5.80 -4.84
CA VAL A 51 6.54 5.23 -3.54
C VAL A 51 8.01 5.55 -3.28
N THR A 52 8.30 6.08 -2.09
CA THR A 52 9.68 6.33 -1.64
C THR A 52 9.83 5.90 -0.19
N GLY A 53 11.07 5.73 0.26
CA GLY A 53 11.38 5.27 1.61
C GLY A 53 12.11 3.93 1.59
N ASP A 54 12.03 3.22 2.71
CA ASP A 54 12.80 2.01 2.98
C ASP A 54 11.85 0.83 3.24
N SER A 55 12.20 -0.35 2.72
CA SER A 55 11.46 -1.59 2.95
C SER A 55 12.44 -2.75 2.99
N HIS A 56 12.46 -3.44 4.12
CA HIS A 56 13.40 -4.50 4.42
C HIS A 56 12.71 -5.68 5.10
N VAL A 57 13.17 -6.88 4.77
CA VAL A 57 12.83 -8.11 5.49
C VAL A 57 14.12 -8.77 5.93
N SER A 58 14.18 -9.14 7.21
CA SER A 58 15.35 -9.73 7.83
C SER A 58 14.97 -10.95 8.67
N GLN A 59 15.96 -11.81 8.96
CA GLN A 59 15.81 -12.88 9.92
C GLN A 59 16.70 -12.65 11.14
N ARG A 60 16.08 -12.67 12.32
CA ARG A 60 16.78 -12.52 13.59
C ARG A 60 16.34 -13.59 14.58
N LYS A 61 17.30 -14.37 15.09
CA LYS A 61 17.05 -15.45 16.07
C LYS A 61 15.96 -16.43 15.60
N GLY A 62 15.98 -16.79 14.31
CA GLY A 62 15.00 -17.69 13.69
C GLY A 62 13.62 -17.08 13.42
N LYS A 63 13.38 -15.81 13.77
CA LYS A 63 12.14 -15.09 13.44
C LYS A 63 12.37 -14.19 12.24
N VAL A 64 11.43 -14.22 11.29
CA VAL A 64 11.36 -13.23 10.21
C VAL A 64 10.77 -11.96 10.78
N ILE A 65 11.45 -10.84 10.53
CA ILE A 65 11.02 -9.50 10.90
C ILE A 65 11.01 -8.65 9.63
N CYS A 66 10.14 -7.65 9.58
CA CYS A 66 10.18 -6.64 8.54
C CYS A 66 10.32 -5.26 9.15
N TYR A 67 10.83 -4.34 8.37
CA TYR A 67 10.91 -2.93 8.70
C TYR A 67 10.62 -2.16 7.44
N PHE A 68 9.66 -1.26 7.49
CA PHE A 68 9.36 -0.38 6.38
C PHE A 68 8.93 0.98 6.92
N ASP A 69 9.28 2.00 6.16
CA ASP A 69 8.87 3.39 6.30
C ASP A 69 8.71 3.93 4.89
N LEU A 70 7.45 4.11 4.48
CA LEU A 70 7.09 4.39 3.10
C LEU A 70 6.26 5.65 3.00
N ASN A 71 6.65 6.53 2.09
CA ASN A 71 5.81 7.60 1.58
C ASN A 71 5.16 7.14 0.29
N VAL A 72 3.84 7.04 0.29
CA VAL A 72 3.07 6.47 -0.82
C VAL A 72 2.07 7.50 -1.35
N GLN A 73 2.03 7.66 -2.67
CA GLN A 73 1.09 8.56 -3.33
C GLN A 73 0.33 7.80 -4.42
N PHE A 74 -0.99 7.90 -4.38
CA PHE A 74 -1.88 7.35 -5.39
C PHE A 74 -2.60 8.45 -6.15
N VAL A 75 -2.94 8.18 -7.41
CA VAL A 75 -3.89 8.98 -8.19
C VAL A 75 -5.26 8.33 -8.08
N SER A 76 -6.28 9.12 -7.76
CA SER A 76 -7.66 8.68 -7.67
C SER A 76 -8.55 9.59 -8.49
N GLN A 77 -9.60 9.02 -9.08
CA GLN A 77 -10.55 9.75 -9.91
C GLN A 77 -11.97 9.56 -9.38
N VAL A 78 -12.77 10.61 -9.55
CA VAL A 78 -14.21 10.58 -9.39
C VAL A 78 -14.81 10.69 -10.78
N VAL A 79 -15.63 9.71 -11.13
CA VAL A 79 -16.36 9.66 -12.40
C VAL A 79 -17.85 9.69 -12.14
N GLU A 80 -18.63 10.17 -13.10
CA GLU A 80 -20.08 10.02 -13.06
C GLU A 80 -20.43 8.55 -13.32
N THR A 81 -21.31 7.97 -12.50
CA THR A 81 -21.59 6.52 -12.53
C THR A 81 -22.27 6.08 -13.83
N GLU A 82 -23.13 6.91 -14.42
CA GLU A 82 -23.88 6.56 -15.64
C GLU A 82 -23.07 6.76 -16.92
N SER A 83 -22.31 7.85 -17.02
CA SER A 83 -21.61 8.24 -18.25
C SER A 83 -20.12 7.86 -18.26
N GLU A 84 -19.58 7.43 -17.12
CA GLU A 84 -18.14 7.23 -16.85
C GLU A 84 -17.28 8.48 -17.17
N THR A 85 -17.90 9.66 -17.19
CA THR A 85 -17.21 10.92 -17.46
C THR A 85 -16.40 11.34 -16.25
N LEU A 86 -15.14 11.74 -16.47
CA LEU A 86 -14.26 12.25 -15.42
C LEU A 86 -14.83 13.55 -14.83
N VAL A 87 -15.15 13.53 -13.54
CA VAL A 87 -15.64 14.70 -12.79
C VAL A 87 -14.46 15.44 -12.16
N CYS A 88 -13.61 14.71 -11.44
CA CYS A 88 -12.37 15.28 -10.90
C CYS A 88 -11.29 14.21 -10.72
N GLU A 89 -10.04 14.65 -10.78
CA GLU A 89 -8.87 13.85 -10.45
C GLU A 89 -8.20 14.44 -9.21
N GLY A 90 -7.85 13.57 -8.27
CA GLY A 90 -7.18 13.93 -7.03
C GLY A 90 -6.06 12.95 -6.69
N LYS A 91 -5.33 13.27 -5.63
CA LYS A 91 -4.22 12.49 -5.12
C LYS A 91 -4.53 12.03 -3.70
N ILE A 92 -4.07 10.84 -3.35
CA ILE A 92 -4.17 10.30 -2.00
C ILE A 92 -2.75 10.05 -1.52
N LEU A 93 -2.32 10.82 -0.52
CA LEU A 93 -1.00 10.74 0.05
C LEU A 93 -1.05 9.98 1.37
N VAL A 94 -0.13 9.05 1.55
CA VAL A 94 0.16 8.36 2.81
C VAL A 94 1.60 8.73 3.16
N PRO A 95 1.81 9.81 3.93
CA PRO A 95 3.14 10.37 4.14
C PRO A 95 4.09 9.40 4.84
N GLU A 96 3.56 8.64 5.80
CA GLU A 96 4.27 7.67 6.62
C GLU A 96 3.41 6.41 6.77
N LEU A 97 3.79 5.35 6.05
CA LEU A 97 3.30 4.00 6.25
C LEU A 97 4.42 3.19 6.90
N VAL A 98 4.27 2.90 8.18
CA VAL A 98 5.32 2.30 9.01
C VAL A 98 4.91 0.96 9.62
N HIS A 99 5.91 0.17 9.97
CA HIS A 99 5.75 -1.15 10.60
C HIS A 99 4.92 -1.11 11.90
N ASP A 100 4.00 -2.08 12.04
CA ASP A 100 3.11 -2.24 13.20
C ASP A 100 2.15 -1.05 13.48
N GLU A 101 2.01 -0.13 12.52
CA GLU A 101 1.07 0.97 12.63
C GLU A 101 -0.16 0.76 11.72
N THR A 102 -1.34 0.74 12.34
CA THR A 102 -2.63 0.66 11.64
C THR A 102 -3.35 2.00 11.56
N ASP A 103 -2.86 3.01 12.29
CA ASP A 103 -3.46 4.35 12.37
C ASP A 103 -2.61 5.44 11.72
N PHE A 104 -2.10 5.13 10.53
CA PHE A 104 -1.33 6.08 9.73
C PHE A 104 -2.21 7.13 9.05
N GLU A 105 -1.65 8.30 8.82
CA GLU A 105 -2.35 9.40 8.17
C GLU A 105 -2.57 9.15 6.68
N ILE A 106 -3.78 9.41 6.19
CA ILE A 106 -4.12 9.40 4.77
C ILE A 106 -4.70 10.75 4.40
N ARG A 107 -4.01 11.49 3.52
CA ARG A 107 -4.35 12.84 3.07
C ARG A 107 -4.88 12.83 1.63
N PRO A 108 -6.20 12.94 1.42
CA PRO A 108 -6.75 13.17 0.08
C PRO A 108 -6.63 14.65 -0.32
N GLU A 109 -6.22 14.92 -1.56
CA GLU A 109 -6.06 16.25 -2.15
C GLU A 109 -6.71 16.31 -3.54
N GLY A 110 -7.27 17.47 -3.92
CA GLY A 110 -7.79 17.69 -5.28
C GLY A 110 -9.23 17.22 -5.55
N PHE A 111 -10.00 16.84 -4.53
CA PHE A 111 -11.37 16.30 -4.71
C PHE A 111 -12.51 17.32 -4.61
N GLY A 112 -12.23 18.58 -4.26
CA GLY A 112 -13.25 19.64 -4.18
C GLY A 112 -14.49 19.23 -3.36
N GLU A 113 -15.66 19.29 -3.98
CA GLU A 113 -16.96 18.93 -3.37
C GLU A 113 -17.09 17.42 -3.05
N HIS A 114 -16.29 16.56 -3.69
CA HIS A 114 -16.30 15.11 -3.47
C HIS A 114 -15.32 14.65 -2.38
N TYR A 115 -14.68 15.59 -1.67
CA TYR A 115 -13.73 15.27 -0.59
C TYR A 115 -14.34 14.36 0.49
N VAL A 116 -15.57 14.64 0.92
CA VAL A 116 -16.26 13.85 1.97
C VAL A 116 -16.51 12.42 1.49
N LEU A 117 -16.94 12.24 0.25
CA LEU A 117 -17.17 10.93 -0.37
C LEU A 117 -15.89 10.09 -0.36
N VAL A 118 -14.77 10.67 -0.80
CA VAL A 118 -13.46 10.00 -0.81
C VAL A 118 -13.05 9.64 0.62
N LYS A 119 -13.17 10.60 1.55
CA LYS A 119 -12.78 10.42 2.95
C LYS A 119 -13.56 9.31 3.65
N GLU A 120 -14.87 9.28 3.48
CA GLU A 120 -15.75 8.37 4.24
C GLU A 120 -15.84 6.98 3.61
N GLN A 121 -15.71 6.87 2.29
CA GLN A 121 -15.98 5.60 1.61
C GLN A 121 -14.72 4.96 0.99
N LEU A 122 -13.80 5.75 0.42
CA LEU A 122 -12.60 5.19 -0.21
C LEU A 122 -11.45 4.96 0.77
N LEU A 123 -11.20 5.91 1.68
CA LEU A 123 -10.06 5.81 2.59
C LEU A 123 -10.11 4.60 3.54
N PRO A 124 -11.27 4.16 4.09
CA PRO A 124 -11.33 2.97 4.91
C PRO A 124 -10.90 1.70 4.17
N ASP A 125 -11.31 1.55 2.90
CA ASP A 125 -10.96 0.40 2.07
C ASP A 125 -9.47 0.42 1.71
N LEU A 126 -8.93 1.58 1.34
CA LEU A 126 -7.50 1.76 1.09
C LEU A 126 -6.69 1.43 2.35
N ARG A 127 -7.10 1.93 3.51
CA ARG A 127 -6.45 1.63 4.79
C ARG A 127 -6.48 0.13 5.07
N ALA A 128 -7.63 -0.52 4.91
CA ALA A 128 -7.75 -1.95 5.14
C ALA A 128 -6.85 -2.78 4.21
N ALA A 129 -6.66 -2.34 2.97
CA ALA A 129 -5.73 -2.98 2.04
C ALA A 129 -4.26 -2.74 2.42
N LEU A 130 -3.89 -1.51 2.78
CA LEU A 130 -2.54 -1.19 3.26
C LEU A 130 -2.19 -1.91 4.58
N CYS A 131 -3.15 -2.16 5.47
CA CYS A 131 -2.92 -2.97 6.67
C CYS A 131 -2.56 -4.43 6.35
N LYS A 132 -2.91 -4.95 5.15
CA LYS A 132 -2.53 -6.31 4.72
C LYS A 132 -1.11 -6.37 4.18
N TYR A 133 -0.55 -5.25 3.73
CA TYR A 133 0.79 -5.16 3.14
C TYR A 133 1.86 -5.81 4.02
N GLN A 134 1.86 -5.54 5.33
CA GLN A 134 2.86 -6.12 6.24
C GLN A 134 2.82 -7.66 6.26
N VAL A 135 1.61 -8.24 6.28
CA VAL A 135 1.43 -9.68 6.28
C VAL A 135 1.91 -10.27 4.96
N ASP A 136 1.52 -9.66 3.83
CA ASP A 136 1.89 -10.11 2.49
C ASP A 136 3.41 -9.99 2.26
N LEU A 137 4.04 -8.92 2.76
CA LEU A 137 5.49 -8.70 2.69
C LEU A 137 6.26 -9.81 3.40
N ILE A 138 5.84 -10.15 4.63
CA ILE A 138 6.46 -11.23 5.41
C ILE A 138 6.20 -12.57 4.72
N GLU A 139 4.97 -12.86 4.29
CA GLU A 139 4.64 -14.15 3.68
C GLU A 139 5.47 -14.38 2.41
N GLN A 140 5.55 -13.38 1.54
CA GLN A 140 6.29 -13.46 0.29
C GLN A 140 7.79 -13.70 0.49
N HIS A 141 8.40 -13.01 1.45
CA HIS A 141 9.85 -13.04 1.64
C HIS A 141 10.33 -13.98 2.73
N SER A 142 9.44 -14.52 3.57
CA SER A 142 9.77 -15.43 4.67
C SER A 142 10.61 -16.62 4.22
N ARG A 143 10.29 -17.20 3.06
CA ARG A 143 11.01 -18.36 2.50
C ARG A 143 12.41 -17.99 2.03
N ASP A 144 12.57 -16.81 1.45
CA ASP A 144 13.86 -16.34 0.92
C ASP A 144 14.89 -16.15 2.04
N VAL A 145 14.47 -15.53 3.15
CA VAL A 145 15.34 -15.31 4.31
C VAL A 145 15.56 -16.58 5.13
N GLN A 146 14.60 -17.52 5.17
CA GLN A 146 14.73 -18.78 5.91
C GLN A 146 15.62 -19.84 5.23
N GLN A 147 15.81 -19.75 3.91
CA GLN A 147 16.67 -20.66 3.14
C GLN A 147 18.11 -20.15 2.96
N SER A 148 18.43 -18.99 3.54
CA SER A 148 19.76 -18.36 3.52
C SER A 148 20.65 -18.82 4.69
#